data_AF-A0A2S4YFS3-F1
#
_entry.id   AF-A0A2S4YFS3-F1
#
_cell.length_a   1.000
_cell.length_b   1.000
_cell.length_c   1.000
_cell.angle_alpha   90.00
_cell.angle_beta   90.00
_cell.angle_gamma   90.00
#
_symmetry.space_group_name_H-M   'P 1'
#
loop_
_entity.id
_entity.type
_entity.pdbx_description
1 polymer ?
#
loop_
_entity_poly.entity_id
_entity_poly.type
_entity_poly.pdbx_seq_one_letter_code
_entity_poly.pdbx_strand_id
1 'polypeptide(L)'
;MEIQILDGIVRRLRGQDVPMGGLAIQARTIANFLPLICQRVGAKVVHNSDASYTGIRFDTKVGPVVLEMPMGDQPYRLVHEFIEPDAQGRTEVEMRRFPQIYKPQGVAHLTAEFLRSRGFLK
;
A
#
# COMPACT_ATOMS: atom_id res chain seq x y z
N MET A 1 -7.87 -7.51 -5.24
CA MET A 1 -8.13 -8.35 -4.05
C MET A 1 -7.88 -7.49 -2.82
N GLU A 2 -8.75 -7.56 -1.80
CA GLU A 2 -8.67 -6.71 -0.60
C GLU A 2 -8.47 -7.58 0.65
N ILE A 3 -7.69 -7.08 1.60
CA ILE A 3 -7.40 -7.77 2.86
C ILE A 3 -7.64 -6.84 4.05
N GLN A 4 -8.03 -7.42 5.17
CA GLN A 4 -8.11 -6.76 6.48
C GLN A 4 -7.10 -7.41 7.42
N ILE A 5 -6.45 -6.59 8.24
CA ILE A 5 -5.60 -7.03 9.34
C ILE A 5 -6.24 -6.50 10.61
N LEU A 6 -6.62 -7.42 11.50
CA LEU A 6 -7.23 -7.12 12.79
C LEU A 6 -6.82 -8.20 13.80
N ASP A 7 -6.35 -7.77 14.97
CA ASP A 7 -5.85 -8.63 16.04
C ASP A 7 -4.75 -9.60 15.57
N GLY A 8 -3.87 -9.14 14.67
CA GLY A 8 -2.82 -9.95 14.05
C GLY A 8 -3.32 -10.97 13.03
N ILE A 9 -4.62 -10.98 12.71
CA ILE A 9 -5.23 -11.94 11.79
C ILE A 9 -5.45 -11.29 10.43
N VAL A 10 -4.88 -11.90 9.38
CA VAL A 10 -5.09 -11.49 8.00
C VAL A 10 -6.34 -12.17 7.43
N ARG A 11 -7.34 -11.39 7.04
CA ARG A 11 -8.58 -11.86 6.42
C ARG A 11 -8.71 -11.34 4.99
N ARG A 12 -9.21 -12.17 4.08
CA ARG A 12 -9.60 -11.72 2.73
C ARG A 12 -11.01 -11.16 2.78
N LEU A 13 -11.20 -9.96 2.26
CA LEU A 13 -12.51 -9.32 2.20
C LEU A 13 -13.16 -9.55 0.83
N ARG A 14 -14.48 -9.75 0.83
CA ARG A 14 -15.31 -9.90 -0.38
C ARG A 14 -16.71 -9.35 -0.14
N GLY A 15 -17.35 -8.82 -1.19
CA GLY A 15 -18.76 -8.43 -1.14
C GLY A 15 -19.04 -7.32 -0.13
N GLN A 16 -19.97 -7.57 0.80
CA GLN A 16 -20.46 -6.58 1.76
C GLN A 16 -19.45 -6.27 2.89
N ASP A 17 -18.46 -7.13 3.11
CA ASP A 17 -17.46 -6.96 4.18
C ASP A 17 -16.36 -5.96 3.82
N VAL A 18 -16.36 -5.45 2.59
CA VAL A 18 -15.32 -4.56 2.10
C VAL A 18 -15.61 -3.11 2.53
N PRO A 19 -14.70 -2.43 3.26
CA PRO A 19 -14.93 -1.07 3.75
C PRO A 19 -15.29 -0.08 2.63
N MET A 20 -16.36 0.71 2.78
CA MET A 20 -16.78 1.69 1.76
C MET A 20 -16.42 3.14 2.10
N GLY A 21 -15.51 3.34 3.06
CA GLY A 21 -15.04 4.68 3.44
C GLY A 21 -14.21 5.35 2.34
N GLY A 22 -14.02 6.67 2.45
CA GLY A 22 -13.30 7.48 1.46
C GLY A 22 -11.90 6.96 1.14
N LEU A 23 -11.12 6.58 2.17
CA LEU A 23 -9.78 6.01 1.99
C LEU A 23 -9.78 4.69 1.22
N ALA A 24 -10.79 3.84 1.46
CA ALA A 24 -10.93 2.57 0.76
C ALA A 24 -11.25 2.79 -0.73
N ILE A 25 -12.17 3.71 -1.02
CA ILE A 25 -12.51 4.12 -2.40
C ILE A 25 -11.29 4.70 -3.10
N GLN A 26 -10.53 5.55 -2.43
CA GLN A 26 -9.30 6.16 -2.95
C GLN A 26 -8.23 5.10 -3.25
N ALA A 27 -7.98 4.17 -2.32
CA ALA A 27 -7.02 3.08 -2.52
C ALA A 27 -7.41 2.20 -3.71
N ARG A 28 -8.70 1.83 -3.85
CA ARG A 28 -9.19 1.10 -5.02
C ARG A 28 -9.00 1.88 -6.32
N THR A 29 -9.30 3.17 -6.29
CA THR A 29 -9.16 4.04 -7.46
C THR A 29 -7.72 4.09 -7.93
N ILE A 30 -6.76 4.30 -7.03
CA ILE A 30 -5.33 4.25 -7.35
C ILE A 30 -4.93 2.84 -7.83
N ALA A 31 -5.40 1.78 -7.17
CA ALA A 31 -5.09 0.40 -7.54
C ALA A 31 -5.53 0.06 -8.97
N ASN A 32 -6.66 0.60 -9.43
CA ASN A 32 -7.15 0.42 -10.79
C ASN A 32 -6.30 1.12 -11.85
N PHE A 33 -5.55 2.16 -11.49
CA PHE A 33 -4.61 2.85 -12.38
C PHE A 33 -3.19 2.29 -12.32
N LEU A 34 -2.92 1.31 -11.45
CA LEU A 34 -1.61 0.68 -11.40
C LEU A 34 -1.32 -0.10 -12.69
N PRO A 35 -0.09 -0.03 -13.22
CA PRO A 35 0.28 -0.80 -14.39
C PRO A 35 0.28 -2.30 -14.08
N LEU A 36 0.13 -3.12 -15.14
CA LEU A 36 0.04 -4.59 -15.03
C LEU A 36 1.18 -5.22 -14.22
N ILE A 37 2.39 -4.67 -14.29
CA ILE A 37 3.55 -5.16 -13.53
C ILE A 37 3.31 -5.09 -12.01
N CYS A 38 2.63 -4.05 -11.52
CA CYS A 38 2.26 -3.93 -10.10
C CYS A 38 1.21 -4.98 -9.72
N GLN A 39 0.27 -5.28 -10.61
CA GLN A 39 -0.74 -6.31 -10.37
C GLN A 39 -0.11 -7.71 -10.31
N ARG A 40 0.90 -7.98 -11.15
CA ARG A 40 1.63 -9.26 -11.19
C ARG A 40 2.41 -9.56 -9.91
N VAL A 41 2.92 -8.54 -9.22
CA VAL A 41 3.57 -8.69 -7.90
C VAL A 41 2.55 -8.77 -6.75
N GLY A 42 1.27 -8.96 -7.06
CA GLY A 42 0.24 -9.18 -6.05
C GLY A 42 -0.25 -7.93 -5.35
N ALA A 43 -0.31 -6.77 -6.03
CA ALA A 43 -0.90 -5.56 -5.48
C ALA A 43 -2.30 -5.81 -4.89
N LYS A 44 -2.49 -5.50 -3.61
CA LYS A 44 -3.74 -5.69 -2.86
C LYS A 44 -4.06 -4.44 -2.08
N VAL A 45 -5.34 -4.08 -1.98
CA VAL A 45 -5.77 -3.07 -1.01
C VAL A 45 -5.76 -3.71 0.37
N VAL A 46 -5.18 -3.02 1.35
CA VAL A 46 -5.07 -3.47 2.73
C VAL A 46 -5.74 -2.48 3.65
N HIS A 47 -6.52 -2.99 4.60
CA HIS A 47 -7.11 -2.25 5.71
C HIS A 47 -6.51 -2.82 6.99
N ASN A 48 -5.50 -2.14 7.53
CA ASN A 48 -4.83 -2.56 8.74
C ASN A 48 -5.42 -1.80 9.93
N SER A 49 -6.31 -2.45 10.67
CA SER A 49 -6.92 -1.90 11.87
C SER A 49 -5.92 -1.84 13.02
N ASP A 50 -4.97 -2.77 13.08
CA ASP A 50 -3.96 -2.84 14.15
C ASP A 50 -2.99 -1.66 14.07
N ALA A 51 -2.53 -1.34 12.86
CA ALA A 51 -1.64 -0.21 12.59
C ALA A 51 -2.39 1.06 12.14
N SER A 52 -3.73 1.04 12.18
CA SER A 52 -4.60 2.17 11.85
C SER A 52 -4.33 2.82 10.47
N TYR A 53 -4.16 2.02 9.41
CA TYR A 53 -3.97 2.53 8.05
C TYR A 53 -4.81 1.80 7.00
N THR A 54 -5.05 2.48 5.88
CA THR A 54 -5.52 1.86 4.63
C THR A 54 -4.51 2.15 3.53
N GLY A 55 -4.21 1.18 2.68
CA GLY A 55 -3.18 1.33 1.66
C GLY A 55 -3.24 0.30 0.55
N ILE A 56 -2.22 0.33 -0.30
CA ILE A 56 -1.97 -0.70 -1.32
C ILE A 56 -0.67 -1.40 -0.98
N ARG A 57 -0.75 -2.69 -0.69
CA ARG A 57 0.39 -3.56 -0.41
C ARG A 57 0.87 -4.24 -1.69
N PHE A 58 2.17 -4.23 -1.92
CA PHE A 58 2.89 -4.90 -3.00
C PHE A 58 3.77 -5.97 -2.38
N ASP A 59 3.52 -7.25 -2.69
CA ASP A 59 4.29 -8.37 -2.16
C ASP A 59 5.56 -8.58 -3.01
N THR A 60 6.57 -7.73 -2.80
CA THR A 60 7.82 -7.75 -3.58
C THR A 60 8.79 -8.82 -3.07
N LYS A 61 9.83 -9.14 -3.86
CA LYS A 61 10.82 -10.18 -3.51
C LYS A 61 11.65 -9.86 -2.26
N VAL A 62 11.82 -8.58 -1.93
CA VAL A 62 12.61 -8.12 -0.78
C VAL A 62 11.73 -7.76 0.42
N GLY A 63 10.46 -8.14 0.36
CA GLY A 63 9.46 -7.87 1.39
C GLY A 63 8.32 -6.98 0.90
N PRO A 64 7.26 -6.88 1.72
CA PRO A 64 6.10 -6.06 1.41
C PRO A 64 6.44 -4.56 1.38
N VAL A 65 5.99 -3.89 0.32
CA VAL A 65 5.98 -2.42 0.26
C VAL A 65 4.53 -1.95 0.30
N VAL A 66 4.21 -0.95 1.10
CA VAL A 66 2.86 -0.42 1.27
C VAL A 66 2.82 1.04 0.85
N LEU A 67 1.90 1.37 -0.06
CA LEU A 67 1.47 2.75 -0.29
C LEU A 67 0.33 3.06 0.68
N GLU A 68 0.61 3.82 1.73
CA GLU A 68 -0.39 4.27 2.69
C GLU A 68 -1.20 5.44 2.12
N MET A 69 -2.52 5.36 2.29
CA MET A 69 -3.41 6.46 1.98
C MET A 69 -3.25 7.56 3.05
N PRO A 70 -3.29 8.83 2.65
CA PRO A 70 -3.16 9.94 3.57
C PRO A 70 -4.38 10.03 4.50
N MET A 71 -4.14 10.25 5.80
CA MET A 71 -5.19 10.61 6.75
C MET A 71 -5.15 12.10 7.04
N GLY A 72 -6.28 12.79 6.88
CA GLY A 72 -6.33 14.26 7.00
C GLY A 72 -5.46 14.94 5.94
N ASP A 73 -4.58 15.86 6.35
CA ASP A 73 -3.69 16.63 5.47
C ASP A 73 -2.30 15.97 5.25
N GLN A 74 -2.09 14.74 5.73
CA GLN A 74 -0.81 14.04 5.60
C GLN A 74 -0.48 13.65 4.16
N PRO A 75 0.80 13.50 3.76
CA PRO A 75 1.15 13.00 2.43
C PRO A 75 0.84 11.51 2.29
N TYR A 76 0.81 11.01 1.05
CA TYR A 76 0.97 9.58 0.78
C TYR A 76 2.36 9.13 1.22
N ARG A 77 2.46 7.91 1.77
CA ARG A 77 3.73 7.32 2.21
C ARG A 77 3.95 5.99 1.51
N LEU A 78 5.16 5.76 1.02
CA LEU A 78 5.64 4.44 0.63
C LEU A 78 6.52 3.90 1.73
N VAL A 79 6.10 2.79 2.32
CA VAL A 79 6.75 2.16 3.47
C VAL A 79 7.18 0.76 3.07
N HIS A 80 8.42 0.40 3.35
CA HIS A 80 8.90 -0.97 3.25
C HIS A 80 8.71 -1.62 4.62
N GLU A 81 7.81 -2.58 4.70
CA GLU A 81 7.58 -3.41 5.88
C GLU A 81 8.59 -4.56 5.89
N PHE A 82 9.29 -4.75 7.01
CA PHE A 82 10.24 -5.84 7.17
C PHE A 82 9.57 -7.06 7.80
N ILE A 83 9.94 -8.25 7.30
CA ILE A 83 9.46 -9.53 7.87
C ILE A 83 10.12 -9.75 9.24
N GLU A 84 11.41 -9.40 9.35
CA GLU A 84 12.18 -9.42 10.58
C GLU A 84 12.64 -8.00 10.89
N PRO A 85 12.67 -7.58 12.16
CA PRO A 85 13.20 -6.28 12.53
C PRO A 85 14.63 -6.10 12.02
N ASP A 86 14.96 -4.89 11.57
CA ASP A 86 16.32 -4.58 11.15
C ASP A 86 17.31 -4.55 12.32
N ALA A 87 18.59 -4.28 12.02
CA ALA A 87 19.64 -4.20 13.04
C ALA A 87 19.38 -3.14 14.13
N GLN A 88 18.44 -2.21 13.89
CA GLN A 88 18.00 -1.18 14.83
C GLN A 88 16.64 -1.51 15.47
N GLY A 89 16.08 -2.69 15.22
CA GLY A 89 14.79 -3.13 15.73
C GLY A 89 13.58 -2.52 15.01
N ARG A 90 13.77 -1.85 13.87
CA ARG A 90 12.67 -1.25 13.10
C ARG A 90 11.94 -2.33 12.32
N THR A 91 10.62 -2.29 12.34
CA THR A 91 9.73 -3.18 11.58
C THR A 91 9.33 -2.59 10.24
N GLU A 92 9.60 -1.31 10.01
CA GLU A 92 9.29 -0.61 8.77
C GLU A 92 10.23 0.58 8.53
N VAL A 93 10.38 0.95 7.26
CA VAL A 93 11.10 2.16 6.83
C VAL A 93 10.30 2.91 5.80
N GLU A 94 10.06 4.21 6.05
CA GLU A 94 9.53 5.12 5.03
C GLU A 94 10.57 5.32 3.93
N MET A 95 10.19 4.97 2.71
CA MET A 95 11.04 5.03 1.52
C MET A 95 10.81 6.31 0.71
N ARG A 96 9.57 6.80 0.68
CA ARG A 96 9.19 7.99 -0.08
C ARG A 96 7.87 8.57 0.43
N ARG A 97 7.70 9.89 0.27
CA ARG A 97 6.43 10.59 0.48
C ARG A 97 5.99 11.36 -0.77
N PHE A 98 4.68 11.50 -0.96
CA PHE A 98 4.10 12.30 -2.04
C PHE A 98 2.98 13.20 -1.53
N PRO A 99 2.90 14.48 -1.94
CA PRO A 99 1.80 15.37 -1.56
C PRO A 99 0.45 14.91 -2.11
N GLN A 100 -0.64 15.27 -1.42
CA GLN A 100 -2.01 14.89 -1.80
C GLN A 100 -2.53 15.59 -3.06
N ILE A 101 -1.81 16.59 -3.58
CA ILE A 101 -2.19 17.34 -4.79
C ILE A 101 -2.28 16.45 -6.05
N TYR A 102 -1.67 15.27 -6.03
CA TYR A 102 -1.68 14.36 -7.16
C TYR A 102 -3.02 13.63 -7.27
N LYS A 103 -3.56 13.63 -8.49
CA LYS A 103 -4.71 12.79 -8.86
C LYS A 103 -4.34 11.30 -8.72
N PRO A 104 -5.32 10.40 -8.54
CA PRO A 104 -5.07 8.97 -8.38
C PRO A 104 -4.15 8.34 -9.43
N GLN A 105 -4.27 8.77 -10.70
CA GLN A 105 -3.41 8.30 -11.80
C GLN A 105 -1.94 8.69 -11.59
N GLY A 106 -1.70 9.93 -11.11
CA GLY A 106 -0.37 10.42 -10.82
C GLY A 106 0.27 9.66 -9.65
N VAL A 107 -0.50 9.37 -8.62
CA VAL A 107 -0.03 8.56 -7.48
C VAL A 107 0.32 7.14 -7.92
N ALA A 108 -0.54 6.51 -8.74
CA ALA A 108 -0.28 5.19 -9.30
C ALA A 108 1.01 5.17 -10.16
N HIS A 109 1.18 6.16 -11.03
CA HIS A 109 2.37 6.31 -11.87
C HIS A 109 3.64 6.50 -11.04
N LEU A 110 3.64 7.45 -10.10
CA LEU A 110 4.79 7.73 -9.23
C LEU A 110 5.17 6.52 -8.37
N THR A 111 4.17 5.79 -7.87
CA THR A 111 4.37 4.56 -7.11
C THR A 111 5.01 3.48 -7.97
N ALA A 112 4.46 3.22 -9.15
CA ALA A 112 5.00 2.20 -10.05
C ALA A 112 6.43 2.52 -10.51
N GLU A 113 6.70 3.78 -10.86
CA GLU A 113 8.05 4.23 -11.24
C GLU A 113 9.04 4.11 -10.09
N PHE A 114 8.62 4.43 -8.87
CA PHE A 114 9.46 4.23 -7.68
C PHE A 114 9.79 2.74 -7.48
N LEU A 115 8.76 1.89 -7.48
CA LEU A 115 8.95 0.45 -7.27
C LEU A 115 9.82 -0.17 -8.38
N ARG A 116 9.66 0.27 -9.64
CA ARG A 116 10.49 -0.19 -10.77
C ARG A 116 11.93 0.29 -10.65
N SER A 117 12.16 1.58 -10.42
CA SER A 117 13.50 2.17 -10.36
C SER A 117 14.33 1.64 -9.19
N ARG A 118 13.68 1.23 -8.09
CA ARG A 118 14.34 0.61 -6.93
C ARG A 118 14.45 -0.91 -7.01
N GLY A 119 14.04 -1.51 -8.12
CA GLY A 119 14.18 -2.95 -8.37
C GLY A 119 13.19 -3.84 -7.61
N PHE A 120 12.12 -3.27 -7.05
CA PHE A 120 11.04 -4.02 -6.39
C PHE A 120 10.13 -4.74 -7.41
N LEU A 121 10.04 -4.20 -8.64
CA LEU A 121 9.28 -4.78 -9.74
C LEU A 121 10.27 -5.29 -10.81
N LYS A 122 10.34 -6.61 -10.99
CA LYS A 122 11.05 -7.27 -12.09
C LYS A 122 10.07 -8.16 -12.84
#